data_AF-A0A7C4ZRN7-F1
#
_entry.id   AF-A0A7C4ZRN7-F1
#
_cell.length_a   1.000
_cell.length_b   1.000
_cell.length_c   1.000
_cell.angle_alpha   90.00
_cell.angle_beta   90.00
_cell.angle_gamma   90.00
#
_symmetry.space_group_name_H-M   'P 1'
#
loop_
_entity.id
_entity.type
_entity.pdbx_description
1 polymer ?
#
loop_
_entity_poly.entity_id
_entity_poly.type
_entity_poly.pdbx_seq_one_letter_code
_entity_poly.pdbx_strand_id
1 'polypeptide(L)'
;MEAIDTGSGIYSIAYRIYNATYDSNWIPYTKPFYLTFLADGIYTIEYNSTDNVQNTQITQTVNIILFSWNYIFEDTYGRGTILKKSTSPTSSSNSQRQIKTMV
;
A
#
# COMPACT_ATOMS: atom_id res chain seq x y z
N MET A 1 29.75 -6.15 -33.64
CA MET A 1 28.29 -6.26 -33.55
C MET A 1 27.95 -6.09 -32.09
N GLU A 2 27.23 -5.03 -31.74
CA GLU A 2 26.70 -4.88 -30.38
C GLU A 2 25.30 -5.51 -30.37
N ALA A 3 25.10 -6.52 -29.53
CA ALA A 3 23.77 -7.04 -29.28
C ALA A 3 23.06 -6.06 -28.34
N ILE A 4 22.08 -5.33 -28.87
CA ILE A 4 21.10 -4.63 -28.05
C ILE A 4 20.01 -5.65 -27.75
N ASP A 5 20.08 -6.28 -26.58
CA ASP A 5 18.95 -7.05 -26.06
C ASP A 5 17.88 -6.04 -25.65
N THR A 6 16.96 -5.78 -26.57
CA THR A 6 15.74 -5.05 -26.27
C THR A 6 14.88 -6.03 -25.50
N GLY A 7 15.06 -6.06 -24.18
CA GLY A 7 14.27 -6.90 -23.28
C GLY A 7 12.80 -6.81 -23.67
N SER A 8 12.12 -7.95 -23.65
CA SER A 8 10.86 -8.22 -24.37
C SER A 8 9.67 -7.29 -24.03
N GLY A 9 9.86 -6.29 -23.16
CA GLY A 9 8.81 -5.43 -22.63
C GLY A 9 7.96 -6.16 -21.59
N ILE A 10 7.17 -5.42 -20.83
CA ILE A 10 6.30 -6.00 -19.80
C ILE A 10 5.00 -6.49 -20.48
N TYR A 11 4.67 -7.76 -20.26
CA TYR A 11 3.38 -8.35 -20.66
C TYR A 11 2.32 -8.18 -19.57
N SER A 12 2.67 -8.49 -18.33
CA SER A 12 1.74 -8.37 -17.20
C SER A 12 2.46 -8.02 -15.89
N ILE A 13 1.72 -7.38 -14.98
CA ILE A 13 2.13 -7.14 -13.60
C ILE A 13 1.06 -7.75 -12.69
N ALA A 14 1.48 -8.40 -11.62
CA ALA A 14 0.59 -8.90 -10.59
C ALA A 14 1.07 -8.46 -9.21
N TYR A 15 0.14 -8.35 -8.26
CA TYR A 15 0.44 -8.03 -6.87
C TYR A 15 -0.42 -8.85 -5.91
N ARG A 16 0.06 -9.05 -4.69
CA ARG A 16 -0.75 -9.56 -3.58
C ARG A 16 -0.52 -8.73 -2.33
N ILE A 17 -1.55 -8.63 -1.49
CA ILE A 17 -1.53 -7.90 -0.23
C ILE A 17 -1.93 -8.87 0.85
N TYR A 18 -1.09 -9.04 1.87
CA TYR A 18 -1.36 -9.99 2.94
C TYR A 18 -0.80 -9.55 4.29
N ASN A 19 -1.33 -10.15 5.35
CA ASN A 19 -0.82 -10.14 6.70
C ASN A 19 -1.19 -11.46 7.40
N ALA A 20 -1.13 -11.50 8.73
CA ALA A 20 -1.45 -12.72 9.49
C ALA A 20 -2.92 -13.18 9.37
N THR A 21 -3.86 -12.30 9.01
CA THR A 21 -5.31 -12.58 9.03
C THR A 21 -6.01 -12.32 7.69
N TYR A 22 -5.29 -11.80 6.69
CA TYR A 22 -5.82 -11.43 5.39
C TYR A 22 -4.81 -11.78 4.29
N ASP A 23 -5.30 -12.30 3.16
CA ASP A 23 -4.54 -12.48 1.92
C ASP A 23 -5.46 -12.19 0.73
N SER A 24 -5.05 -11.27 -0.15
CA SER A 24 -5.81 -10.93 -1.34
C SER A 24 -5.71 -11.97 -2.45
N ASN A 25 -4.79 -12.93 -2.35
CA ASN A 25 -4.21 -13.68 -3.46
C ASN A 25 -3.56 -12.76 -4.51
N TRP A 26 -2.94 -13.35 -5.52
CA TRP A 26 -2.37 -12.62 -6.65
C TRP A 26 -3.46 -12.02 -7.54
N ILE A 27 -3.36 -10.71 -7.75
CA ILE A 27 -4.29 -9.89 -8.51
C ILE A 27 -3.53 -9.23 -9.67
N PRO A 28 -4.03 -9.31 -10.92
CA PRO A 28 -3.47 -8.56 -12.03
C PRO A 28 -3.57 -7.04 -11.81
N TYR A 29 -2.45 -6.33 -11.98
CA TYR A 29 -2.43 -4.88 -11.93
C TYR A 29 -2.97 -4.30 -13.24
N THR A 30 -4.17 -3.73 -13.19
CA THR A 30 -4.84 -3.11 -14.36
C THR A 30 -5.06 -1.61 -14.19
N LYS A 31 -5.13 -1.13 -12.95
CA LYS A 31 -5.33 0.28 -12.59
C LYS A 31 -4.89 0.53 -11.15
N PRO A 32 -4.68 1.81 -10.76
CA PRO A 32 -4.47 2.17 -9.36
C PRO A 32 -5.61 1.69 -8.45
N PHE A 33 -5.28 1.32 -7.21
CA PHE A 33 -6.24 0.85 -6.21
C PHE A 33 -6.05 1.58 -4.87
N TYR A 34 -7.05 1.45 -4.01
CA TYR A 34 -7.04 2.01 -2.65
C TYR A 34 -7.11 0.88 -1.62
N LEU A 35 -6.54 1.11 -0.44
CA LEU A 35 -6.51 0.15 0.67
C LEU A 35 -7.58 0.42 1.73
N THR A 36 -8.63 1.17 1.38
CA THR A 36 -9.65 1.65 2.31
C THR A 36 -10.53 0.55 2.91
N PHE A 37 -10.55 -0.63 2.28
CA PHE A 37 -11.32 -1.80 2.73
C PHE A 37 -10.56 -2.65 3.76
N LEU A 38 -9.27 -2.40 3.96
CA LEU A 38 -8.45 -3.13 4.92
C LEU A 38 -8.55 -2.51 6.31
N ALA A 39 -8.59 -3.38 7.33
CA ALA A 39 -8.45 -2.95 8.71
C ALA A 39 -7.06 -2.37 8.96
N ASP A 40 -6.94 -1.56 10.01
CA ASP A 40 -5.64 -1.05 10.45
C ASP A 40 -4.69 -2.19 10.81
N GLY A 41 -3.42 -2.02 10.51
CA GLY A 41 -2.42 -3.07 10.70
C GLY A 41 -1.23 -2.93 9.77
N ILE A 42 -0.29 -3.87 9.92
CA ILE A 42 0.87 -4.00 9.07
C ILE A 42 0.51 -4.98 7.95
N TYR A 43 0.75 -4.59 6.71
CA TYR A 43 0.56 -5.43 5.54
C TYR A 43 1.84 -5.49 4.72
N THR A 44 2.02 -6.62 4.05
CA THR A 44 3.04 -6.81 3.04
C THR A 44 2.37 -6.79 1.67
N ILE A 45 2.91 -5.97 0.77
CA ILE A 45 2.57 -5.97 -0.65
C ILE A 45 3.72 -6.63 -1.39
N GLU A 46 3.43 -7.68 -2.11
CA GLU A 46 4.35 -8.28 -3.07
C GLU A 46 3.90 -8.00 -4.49
N TYR A 47 4.84 -7.86 -5.41
CA TYR A 47 4.56 -7.68 -6.82
C TYR A 47 5.67 -8.27 -7.70
N ASN A 48 5.31 -8.69 -8.90
CA ASN A 48 6.24 -9.10 -9.94
C ASN A 48 5.68 -8.74 -11.32
N SER A 49 6.55 -8.83 -12.32
CA SER A 49 6.20 -8.64 -13.72
C SER A 49 6.58 -9.87 -14.54
N THR A 50 5.83 -10.11 -15.61
CA THR A 50 6.14 -11.12 -16.63
C THR A 50 6.34 -10.40 -17.95
N ASP A 51 7.39 -10.76 -18.70
CA ASP A 51 7.70 -10.19 -20.01
C ASP A 51 6.93 -10.90 -21.15
N ASN A 52 7.01 -10.38 -22.39
CA ASN A 52 6.30 -10.98 -23.54
C ASN A 52 6.82 -12.36 -23.96
N VAL A 53 7.96 -12.82 -23.42
CA VAL A 53 8.48 -14.19 -23.60
C VAL A 53 8.31 -15.06 -22.35
N GLN A 54 7.43 -14.64 -21.43
CA GLN A 54 7.02 -15.37 -20.23
C GLN A 54 8.09 -15.53 -19.13
N ASN A 55 9.16 -14.73 -19.15
CA ASN A 55 10.05 -14.65 -17.99
C ASN A 55 9.38 -13.84 -16.89
N THR A 56 9.35 -14.40 -15.66
CA THR A 56 8.83 -13.69 -14.48
C THR A 56 9.98 -13.13 -13.66
N GLN A 57 9.90 -11.84 -13.35
CA GLN A 57 10.84 -11.15 -12.48
C GLN A 57 10.81 -11.73 -11.06
N ILE A 58 11.94 -11.65 -10.36
CA ILE A 58 12.01 -11.86 -8.91
C ILE A 58 10.94 -10.99 -8.22
N THR A 59 10.17 -11.60 -7.32
CA THR A 59 9.14 -10.92 -6.54
C THR A 59 9.76 -9.86 -5.64
N GLN A 60 9.21 -8.66 -5.73
CA GLN A 60 9.57 -7.51 -4.91
C GLN A 60 8.57 -7.34 -3.78
N THR A 61 9.03 -6.80 -2.65
CA THR A 61 8.24 -6.71 -1.40
C THR A 61 8.26 -5.29 -0.83
N VAL A 62 7.12 -4.81 -0.36
CA VAL A 62 6.96 -3.52 0.35
C VAL A 62 6.11 -3.74 1.60
N ASN A 63 6.56 -3.21 2.74
CA ASN A 63 5.78 -3.21 3.98
C ASN A 63 5.09 -1.87 4.18
N ILE A 64 3.82 -1.91 4.56
CA ILE A 64 2.99 -0.73 4.80
C ILE A 64 2.27 -0.83 6.15
N ILE A 65 2.00 0.33 6.75
CA ILE A 65 1.22 0.45 7.98
C ILE A 65 -0.05 1.22 7.66
N LEU A 66 -1.20 0.59 7.86
CA LEU A 66 -2.52 1.19 7.74
C LEU A 66 -3.04 1.60 9.10
N PHE A 67 -3.57 2.80 9.18
CA PHE A 67 -4.07 3.38 10.41
C PHE A 67 -5.17 4.40 10.14
N SER A 68 -6.25 4.26 10.89
CA SER A 68 -7.44 5.08 10.83
C SER A 68 -7.24 6.22 11.81
N TRP A 69 -7.05 7.40 11.25
CA TRP A 69 -7.12 8.59 12.05
C TRP A 69 -8.62 9.01 12.09
N ASN A 70 -9.37 8.76 13.17
CA ASN A 70 -10.63 9.46 13.51
C ASN A 70 -10.77 9.74 15.03
N TYR A 71 -10.47 10.96 15.49
CA TYR A 71 -10.80 11.44 16.85
C TYR A 71 -11.29 12.86 16.61
N ILE A 72 -12.50 13.11 17.08
CA ILE A 72 -13.11 14.42 17.14
C ILE A 72 -13.07 14.76 18.62
N PHE A 73 -12.35 15.81 18.98
CA PHE A 73 -12.41 16.33 20.34
C PHE A 73 -13.54 17.37 20.34
N GLU A 74 -14.61 17.09 21.08
CA GLU A 74 -15.66 18.07 21.35
C GLU A 74 -15.21 18.94 22.53
N ASP A 75 -15.15 20.26 22.34
CA ASP A 75 -14.91 21.17 23.46
C ASP A 75 -16.12 21.19 24.42
N THR A 76 -15.96 21.79 25.60
CA THR A 76 -17.04 21.94 26.60
C THR A 76 -18.23 22.76 26.06
N TYR A 77 -18.09 23.38 24.88
CA TYR A 77 -19.13 24.13 24.18
C TYR A 77 -19.75 23.34 23.01
N GLY A 78 -19.44 22.05 22.86
CA GLY A 78 -19.99 21.16 21.82
C GLY A 78 -19.42 21.40 20.43
N ARG A 79 -18.31 22.13 20.28
CA ARG A 79 -17.66 22.35 18.98
C ARG A 79 -16.62 21.25 18.76
N GLY A 80 -16.83 20.43 17.72
CA GLY A 80 -15.89 19.39 17.33
C GLY A 80 -14.65 19.98 16.63
N THR A 81 -13.47 19.79 17.21
CA THR A 81 -12.20 20.13 16.57
C THR A 81 -11.55 18.85 16.03
N ILE A 82 -11.26 18.83 14.73
CA ILE A 82 -10.49 17.76 14.08
C ILE A 82 -9.00 18.13 14.21
N LEU A 83 -8.30 17.52 15.18
CA LEU A 83 -6.85 17.66 15.28
C LEU A 83 -6.17 16.66 14.33
N LYS A 84 -5.52 17.15 13.27
CA LYS A 84 -4.67 16.31 12.40
C LYS A 84 -3.22 16.39 12.88
N LYS A 85 -2.83 15.57 13.86
CA LYS A 85 -1.44 15.52 14.32
C LYS A 85 -0.67 14.43 13.58
N SER A 86 0.23 14.78 12.66
CA SER A 86 1.15 13.81 12.07
C SER A 86 2.28 13.50 13.06
N THR A 87 2.05 12.57 13.99
CA THR A 87 3.10 12.00 14.84
C THR A 87 3.43 10.57 14.41
N SER A 88 4.70 10.32 14.04
CA SER A 88 5.33 8.99 14.16
C SER A 88 4.97 8.42 15.54
N PRO A 89 4.72 7.11 15.66
CA PRO A 89 3.74 6.55 16.59
C PRO A 89 3.98 7.04 18.02
N THR A 90 3.22 8.07 18.39
CA THR A 90 2.66 8.29 19.72
C THR A 90 1.33 9.01 19.48
N SER A 91 0.27 8.20 19.60
CA SER A 91 -1.13 8.53 19.85
C SER A 91 -1.90 9.52 18.94
N SER A 92 -3.01 8.98 18.41
CA SER A 92 -4.36 9.58 18.25
C SER A 92 -4.69 10.55 17.09
N SER A 93 -5.49 10.01 16.14
CA SER A 93 -6.36 10.53 15.04
C SER A 93 -6.55 12.03 14.68
N ASN A 94 -6.60 12.42 13.37
CA ASN A 94 -7.74 12.30 12.42
C ASN A 94 -7.31 12.41 10.91
N SER A 95 -8.13 11.87 10.02
CA SER A 95 -8.06 11.43 8.62
C SER A 95 -7.23 12.25 7.62
N GLN A 96 -6.13 11.63 7.16
CA GLN A 96 -5.42 11.73 5.89
C GLN A 96 -4.52 10.47 5.86
N ARG A 97 -4.96 9.34 5.28
CA ARG A 97 -4.18 8.07 5.31
C ARG A 97 -2.96 8.21 4.39
N GLN A 98 -1.83 8.68 4.92
CA GLN A 98 -0.59 8.81 4.17
C GLN A 98 0.16 7.48 4.14
N ILE A 99 0.62 7.10 2.95
CA ILE A 99 1.54 5.97 2.72
C ILE A 99 2.91 6.43 3.19
N LYS A 100 3.42 5.90 4.31
CA LYS A 100 4.81 6.09 4.72
C LYS A 100 5.64 4.89 4.27
N THR A 101 6.34 5.03 3.16
CA THR A 101 7.36 4.08 2.70
C THR A 101 8.58 4.20 3.60
N MET A 102 9.08 3.09 4.18
CA MET A 102 10.41 3.07 4.78
C MET A 102 11.41 2.77 3.65
N VAL A 103 12.29 3.73 3.36
CA VAL A 103 13.56 3.53 2.65
C VAL A 103 14.66 3.33 3.68
#